data_AF-A0A139Y9J5-F1
#
_entry.id   AF-A0A139Y9J5-F1
#
_cell.length_a   1.000
_cell.length_b   1.000
_cell.length_c   1.000
_cell.angle_alpha   90.00
_cell.angle_beta   90.00
_cell.angle_gamma   90.00
#
_symmetry.space_group_name_H-M   'P 1'
#
loop_
_entity.id
_entity.type
_entity.pdbx_description
1 polymer ?
#
loop_
_entity_poly.entity_id
_entity_poly.type
_entity_poly.pdbx_seq_one_letter_code
_entity_poly.pdbx_strand_id
1 'polypeptide(L)'
;LNYEQCLGKIRLLAVASLVHGRKKEVSIRAIGDALQLSEAGAEEVAVQAIGQGIVDAKIDQLARVLHVRSTMQREFGRQQWEELLERIDHWSEGVRALMGCMQSVKNQVASAAASAAGSSPGGLASPGASLASGGIATPQQ
;
A
#
# COMPACT_ATOMS: atom_id res chain seq x y z
N LEU A 1 11.92 26.46 34.24
CA LEU A 1 10.73 26.18 33.39
C LEU A 1 9.57 26.98 33.95
N ASN A 2 8.90 27.79 33.12
CA ASN A 2 7.67 28.47 33.52
C ASN A 2 6.52 27.44 33.58
N TYR A 3 5.57 27.61 34.51
CA TYR A 3 4.47 26.65 34.74
C TYR A 3 3.66 26.39 33.45
N GLU A 4 3.31 27.47 32.75
CA GLU A 4 2.58 27.45 31.47
C GLU A 4 3.31 26.64 30.38
N GLN A 5 4.64 26.75 30.32
CA GLN A 5 5.45 26.01 29.34
C GLN A 5 5.50 24.51 29.65
N CYS A 6 5.51 24.15 30.93
CA CYS A 6 5.47 22.75 31.36
C CYS A 6 4.10 22.14 31.00
N LEU A 7 3.03 22.88 31.27
CA LEU A 7 1.66 22.47 31.00
C LEU A 7 1.43 22.28 29.49
N GLY A 8 1.91 23.21 28.66
CA GLY A 8 1.87 23.07 27.20
C GLY A 8 2.59 21.81 26.70
N LYS A 9 3.80 21.52 27.21
CA LYS A 9 4.54 20.30 26.86
C LYS A 9 3.79 19.03 27.27
N ILE A 10 3.21 19.00 28.47
CA ILE A 10 2.44 17.83 28.93
C ILE A 10 1.21 17.62 28.04
N ARG A 11 0.50 18.67 27.63
CA ARG A 11 -0.64 18.59 26.70
C ARG A 11 -0.23 18.01 25.34
N LEU A 12 0.83 18.54 24.73
CA LEU A 12 1.35 18.04 23.45
C LEU A 12 1.71 16.54 23.52
N LEU A 13 2.38 16.17 24.61
CA LEU A 13 2.80 14.82 24.87
C LEU A 13 1.61 13.87 25.18
N ALA A 14 0.53 14.38 25.78
CA ALA A 14 -0.72 13.63 25.97
C ALA A 14 -1.45 13.40 24.64
N VAL A 15 -1.47 14.38 23.74
CA VAL A 15 -2.03 14.22 22.38
C VAL A 15 -1.28 13.12 21.63
N ALA A 16 0.05 13.10 21.68
CA ALA A 16 0.85 12.05 21.05
C ALA A 16 0.47 10.65 21.54
N SER A 17 0.32 10.47 22.85
CA SER A 17 -0.12 9.20 23.46
C SER A 17 -1.54 8.81 23.03
N LEU A 18 -2.45 9.78 22.94
CA LEU A 18 -3.84 9.53 22.55
C LEU A 18 -3.98 9.15 21.07
N VAL A 19 -3.16 9.74 20.22
CA VAL A 19 -3.12 9.44 18.79
C VAL A 19 -2.47 8.09 18.52
N HIS A 20 -1.41 7.74 19.26
CA HIS A 20 -0.69 6.48 19.07
C HIS A 20 -1.58 5.24 19.23
N GLY A 21 -2.52 5.25 20.19
CA GLY A 21 -3.41 4.10 20.46
C GLY A 21 -4.71 4.08 19.64
N ARG A 22 -4.94 5.05 18.75
CA ARG A 22 -6.20 5.16 17.98
C ARG A 22 -5.97 4.97 16.49
N LYS A 23 -7.03 4.57 15.78
CA LYS A 23 -7.06 4.41 14.32
C LYS A 23 -6.58 5.70 13.63
N LYS A 24 -6.22 5.62 12.35
CA LYS A 24 -5.78 6.74 11.48
C LYS A 24 -6.67 8.00 11.50
N GLU A 25 -7.79 8.00 12.20
CA GLU A 25 -8.75 9.09 12.29
C GLU A 25 -9.10 9.33 13.76
N VAL A 26 -8.86 10.56 14.23
CA VAL A 26 -9.14 10.96 15.61
C VAL A 26 -10.00 12.21 15.59
N SER A 27 -11.22 12.14 16.13
CA SER A 27 -12.10 13.32 16.22
C SER A 27 -11.52 14.37 17.18
N ILE A 28 -11.63 15.66 16.82
CA ILE A 28 -11.16 16.79 17.66
C ILE A 28 -11.90 16.83 18.99
N ARG A 29 -13.19 16.45 19.00
CA ARG A 29 -13.99 16.27 20.23
C ARG A 29 -13.34 15.29 21.21
N ALA A 30 -12.92 14.13 20.73
CA ALA A 30 -12.31 13.12 21.59
C ALA A 30 -10.91 13.51 22.10
N ILE A 31 -10.25 14.49 21.46
CA ILE A 31 -9.04 15.14 21.96
C ILE A 31 -9.42 16.16 23.05
N GLY A 32 -10.44 16.98 22.80
CA GLY A 32 -10.97 17.95 23.76
C GLY A 32 -11.44 17.29 25.06
N ASP A 33 -12.19 16.19 24.98
CA ASP A 33 -12.67 15.44 26.16
C ASP A 33 -11.50 14.85 26.97
N ALA A 34 -10.48 14.34 26.29
CA ALA A 34 -9.33 13.72 26.95
C ALA A 34 -8.40 14.75 27.62
N LEU A 35 -8.28 15.95 27.05
CA LEU A 35 -7.46 17.04 27.59
C LEU A 35 -8.26 18.04 28.43
N GLN A 36 -9.58 17.86 28.55
CA GLN A 36 -10.51 18.78 29.21
C GLN A 36 -10.41 20.22 28.67
N LEU A 37 -10.34 20.34 27.34
CA LEU A 37 -10.24 21.62 26.62
C LEU A 37 -11.50 21.87 25.80
N SER A 38 -11.79 23.15 25.58
CA SER A 38 -12.77 23.56 24.56
C SER A 38 -12.31 23.11 23.17
N GLU A 39 -13.26 22.92 22.25
CA GLU A 39 -12.99 22.48 20.88
C GLU A 39 -11.93 23.36 20.17
N ALA A 40 -12.00 24.68 20.38
CA ALA A 40 -11.02 25.63 19.85
C ALA A 40 -9.60 25.42 20.44
N GLY A 41 -9.51 25.13 21.75
CA GLY A 41 -8.23 24.86 22.40
C GLY A 41 -7.65 23.49 22.03
N ALA A 42 -8.51 22.51 21.77
CA ALA A 42 -8.10 21.20 21.28
C ALA A 42 -7.51 21.30 19.85
N GLU A 43 -8.12 22.12 18.99
CA GLU A 43 -7.61 22.41 17.65
C GLU A 43 -6.25 23.12 17.72
N GLU A 44 -6.11 24.13 18.59
CA GLU A 44 -4.84 24.83 18.77
C GLU A 44 -3.70 23.89 19.19
N VAL A 45 -3.95 23.02 20.17
CA VAL A 45 -2.95 22.03 20.62
C VAL A 45 -2.65 21.01 19.52
N ALA A 46 -3.65 20.61 18.72
CA ALA A 46 -3.43 19.73 17.59
C ALA A 46 -2.55 20.37 16.51
N VAL A 47 -2.80 21.64 16.16
CA VAL A 47 -1.97 22.42 15.23
C VAL A 47 -0.55 22.57 15.77
N GLN A 48 -0.38 22.84 17.05
CA GLN A 48 0.94 22.92 17.68
C GLN A 48 1.67 21.57 17.65
N ALA A 49 0.97 20.45 17.87
CA ALA A 49 1.55 19.11 17.79
C ALA A 49 2.05 18.76 16.37
N ILE A 50 1.30 19.17 15.35
CA ILE A 50 1.70 19.03 13.93
C ILE A 50 2.88 19.95 13.61
N GLY A 51 2.82 21.21 14.04
CA GLY A 51 3.89 22.19 13.81
C GLY A 51 5.23 21.81 14.46
N GLN A 52 5.19 21.10 15.59
CA GLN A 52 6.39 20.57 16.26
C GLN A 52 6.83 19.19 15.74
N GLY A 53 6.11 18.59 14.79
CA GLY A 53 6.45 17.29 14.20
C GLY A 53 6.25 16.10 15.13
N ILE A 54 5.53 16.27 16.23
CA ILE A 54 5.20 15.19 17.17
C ILE A 54 4.16 14.25 16.52
N VAL A 55 3.27 14.82 15.70
CA VAL A 55 2.22 14.11 14.96
C VAL A 55 2.27 14.55 13.50
N ASP A 56 2.41 13.60 12.57
CA ASP A 56 2.21 13.85 11.13
C ASP A 56 0.75 13.54 10.82
N ALA A 57 -0.05 14.61 10.68
CA ALA A 57 -1.48 14.50 10.44
C ALA A 57 -2.03 15.67 9.63
N LYS A 58 -3.19 15.45 9.02
CA LYS A 58 -4.01 16.46 8.34
C LYS A 58 -5.30 16.70 9.09
N ILE A 59 -5.69 17.95 9.24
CA ILE A 59 -6.96 18.34 9.87
C ILE A 59 -8.02 18.43 8.77
N ASP A 60 -9.11 17.67 8.93
CA ASP A 60 -10.36 17.90 8.24
C ASP A 60 -11.28 18.72 9.16
N GLN A 61 -11.36 20.01 8.86
CA GLN A 61 -12.12 20.97 9.67
C GLN A 61 -13.63 20.83 9.48
N LEU A 62 -14.10 20.35 8.32
CA LEU A 62 -15.53 20.12 8.07
C LEU A 62 -16.03 18.91 8.85
N ALA A 63 -15.26 17.81 8.81
CA ALA A 63 -15.58 16.60 9.54
C ALA A 63 -15.23 16.68 11.04
N ARG A 64 -14.43 17.68 11.47
CA ARG A 64 -13.85 17.79 12.82
C ARG A 64 -13.01 16.57 13.19
N VAL A 65 -12.23 16.07 12.22
CA VAL A 65 -11.40 14.86 12.36
C VAL A 65 -9.95 15.16 11.98
N LEU A 66 -9.04 14.56 12.73
CA LEU A 66 -7.60 14.54 12.45
C LEU A 66 -7.25 13.23 11.75
N HIS A 67 -6.78 13.31 10.50
CA HIS A 67 -6.25 12.19 9.74
C HIS A 67 -4.76 12.02 10.03
N VAL A 68 -4.43 11.00 10.80
CA VAL A 68 -3.09 10.71 11.29
C VAL A 68 -2.38 9.79 10.31
N ARG A 69 -1.22 10.23 9.83
CA ARG A 69 -0.32 9.43 9.00
C ARG A 69 0.71 8.70 9.84
N SER A 70 1.33 9.41 10.77
CA SER A 70 2.33 8.84 11.69
C SER A 70 2.38 9.67 12.96
N THR A 71 2.87 9.09 14.05
CA THR A 71 2.98 9.75 15.35
C THR A 71 4.22 9.26 16.04
N MET A 72 4.88 10.13 16.80
CA MET A 72 5.99 9.73 17.65
C MET A 72 5.53 8.74 18.72
N GLN A 73 6.20 7.59 18.75
CA GLN A 73 6.13 6.66 19.86
C GLN A 73 6.91 7.23 21.04
N ARG A 74 6.24 7.51 22.17
CA ARG A 74 6.94 8.03 23.37
C ARG A 74 7.79 6.99 24.07
N GLU A 75 7.44 5.72 23.96
CA GLU A 75 8.12 4.61 24.61
C GLU A 75 8.42 3.53 23.58
N PHE A 76 9.70 3.24 23.38
CA PHE A 76 10.17 2.21 22.45
C PHE A 76 10.83 1.09 23.26
N GLY A 77 9.99 0.17 23.73
CA GLY A 77 10.37 -1.00 24.50
C GLY A 77 10.44 -2.27 23.66
N ARG A 78 10.51 -3.42 24.33
CA ARG A 78 10.69 -4.73 23.69
C ARG A 78 9.52 -5.11 22.76
N GLN A 79 8.28 -4.85 23.15
CA GLN A 79 7.12 -5.13 22.28
C GLN A 79 7.20 -4.36 20.96
N GLN A 80 7.60 -3.08 21.01
CA GLN A 80 7.73 -2.27 19.80
C GLN A 80 8.86 -2.77 18.88
N TRP A 81 9.92 -3.36 19.46
CA TRP A 81 10.97 -4.03 18.70
C TRP A 81 10.49 -5.32 18.04
N GLU A 82 9.68 -6.12 18.73
CA GLU A 82 9.09 -7.35 18.19
C GLU A 82 8.14 -7.03 17.02
N GLU A 83 7.26 -6.02 17.17
CA GLU A 83 6.40 -5.53 16.08
C GLU A 83 7.19 -5.02 14.87
N LEU A 84 8.33 -4.35 15.11
CA LEU A 84 9.18 -3.88 14.02
C LEU A 84 9.84 -5.04 13.28
N LEU A 85 10.33 -6.04 14.02
CA LEU A 85 10.92 -7.24 13.43
C LEU A 85 9.90 -7.98 12.56
N GLU A 86 8.70 -8.20 13.08
CA GLU A 86 7.61 -8.85 12.36
C GLU A 86 7.25 -8.09 11.06
N ARG A 87 7.19 -6.76 11.11
CA ARG A 87 6.95 -5.93 9.92
C ARG A 87 8.07 -6.04 8.89
N ILE A 88 9.33 -6.11 9.33
CA ILE A 88 10.49 -6.29 8.45
C ILE A 88 10.46 -7.69 7.83
N ASP A 89 10.19 -8.73 8.62
CA ASP A 89 10.08 -10.10 8.13
C ASP A 89 8.98 -10.23 7.09
N HIS A 90 7.79 -9.70 7.37
CA HIS A 90 6.68 -9.65 6.40
C HIS A 90 7.06 -8.92 5.11
N TRP A 91 7.77 -7.79 5.22
CA TRP A 91 8.25 -7.08 4.04
C TRP A 91 9.30 -7.89 3.27
N SER A 92 10.20 -8.57 3.99
CA SER A 92 11.22 -9.44 3.39
C SER A 92 10.59 -10.62 2.64
N GLU A 93 9.53 -11.20 3.19
CA GLU A 93 8.74 -12.25 2.56
C GLU A 93 8.03 -11.73 1.32
N GLY A 94 7.44 -10.54 1.39
CA GLY A 94 6.84 -9.87 0.23
C GLY A 94 7.83 -9.64 -0.91
N VAL A 95 9.06 -9.20 -0.59
CA VAL A 95 10.14 -9.04 -1.58
C VAL A 95 10.57 -10.39 -2.15
N ARG A 96 10.69 -11.43 -1.32
CA ARG A 96 11.04 -12.79 -1.76
C ARG A 96 9.96 -13.39 -2.67
N ALA A 97 8.69 -13.18 -2.35
CA ALA A 97 7.55 -13.59 -3.17
C ALA A 97 7.56 -12.87 -4.53
N LEU A 98 7.87 -11.57 -4.54
CA LEU A 98 8.02 -10.80 -5.78
C LEU A 98 9.16 -11.35 -6.66
N MET A 99 10.32 -11.66 -6.08
CA MET A 99 11.42 -12.29 -6.81
C MET A 99 11.02 -13.67 -7.37
N GLY A 100 10.31 -14.48 -6.58
CA GLY A 100 9.77 -15.78 -7.03
C GLY A 100 8.78 -15.64 -8.18
N CYS A 101 7.90 -14.62 -8.14
CA CYS A 101 6.98 -14.30 -9.22
C CYS A 101 7.73 -13.89 -10.49
N MET A 102 8.73 -13.00 -10.38
CA MET A 102 9.57 -12.59 -11.52
C MET A 102 10.30 -13.77 -12.16
N GLN A 103 10.87 -14.67 -11.36
CA GLN A 103 11.54 -15.87 -11.86
C GLN A 103 10.53 -16.81 -12.55
N SER A 104 9.34 -16.97 -11.99
CA SER A 104 8.28 -17.80 -12.55
C SER A 104 7.76 -17.23 -13.87
N VAL A 105 7.54 -15.92 -13.96
CA VAL A 105 7.16 -15.23 -15.20
C VAL A 105 8.25 -15.38 -16.25
N LYS A 106 9.53 -15.21 -15.89
CA LYS A 106 10.65 -15.43 -16.80
C LYS A 106 10.66 -16.86 -17.35
N ASN A 107 10.44 -17.86 -16.50
CA ASN A 107 10.38 -19.26 -16.90
C ASN A 107 9.13 -19.58 -17.75
N GLN A 108 7.98 -18.96 -17.46
CA GLN A 108 6.76 -19.10 -18.24
C GLN A 108 6.86 -18.45 -19.62
N VAL A 109 7.50 -17.29 -19.74
CA VAL A 109 7.76 -16.65 -21.05
C VAL A 109 8.73 -17.51 -21.87
N ALA A 110 9.75 -18.07 -21.23
CA ALA A 110 10.66 -19.00 -21.90
C ALA A 110 9.95 -20.29 -22.36
N SER A 111 9.06 -20.87 -21.54
CA SER A 111 8.33 -22.09 -21.91
C SER A 111 7.19 -21.85 -22.89
N ALA A 112 6.53 -20.68 -22.86
CA ALA A 112 5.53 -20.27 -23.84
C ALA A 112 6.15 -19.97 -25.21
N ALA A 113 7.35 -19.39 -25.24
CA ALA A 113 8.12 -19.24 -26.48
C ALA A 113 8.53 -20.61 -27.06
N ALA A 114 8.85 -21.59 -26.21
CA ALA A 114 9.17 -22.94 -26.64
C ALA A 114 7.95 -23.73 -27.17
N SER A 115 6.76 -23.55 -26.58
CA SER A 115 5.53 -24.23 -27.03
C SER A 115 4.92 -23.62 -28.30
N ALA A 116 5.12 -22.32 -28.54
CA ALA A 116 4.75 -21.68 -29.82
C ALA A 116 5.59 -22.17 -31.01
N ALA A 117 6.84 -22.57 -30.78
CA ALA A 117 7.72 -23.14 -31.81
C ALA A 117 7.43 -24.63 -32.13
N GLY A 118 6.60 -25.31 -31.33
CA GLY A 118 6.26 -26.73 -31.50
C GLY A 118 5.04 -27.03 -32.37
N SER A 119 4.29 -26.03 -32.82
CA SER A 119 3.06 -26.21 -33.61
C SER A 119 3.24 -25.71 -35.04
N SER A 120 4.09 -26.38 -35.82
CA SER A 120 3.99 -26.34 -37.29
C SER A 120 3.26 -27.59 -37.77
N PRO A 121 2.16 -27.48 -38.55
CA PRO A 121 1.51 -28.62 -39.17
C PRO A 121 2.33 -29.07 -40.38
N GLY A 122 3.37 -29.86 -40.13
CA GLY A 122 4.23 -30.45 -41.16
C GLY A 122 3.67 -31.76 -41.72
N GLY A 123 2.48 -31.70 -42.35
CA GLY A 123 1.95 -32.78 -43.18
C GLY A 123 2.41 -32.62 -44.63
N LEU A 124 3.63 -33.06 -44.95
CA LEU A 124 4.10 -33.20 -46.32
C LEU A 124 3.42 -34.40 -47.00
N ALA A 125 2.38 -34.13 -47.79
CA ALA A 125 1.96 -35.02 -48.88
C ALA A 125 2.60 -34.52 -50.18
N SER A 126 3.52 -35.32 -50.73
CA SER A 126 4.33 -35.02 -51.91
C SER A 126 3.53 -34.76 -53.20
N PRO A 127 4.13 -34.01 -54.14
CA PRO A 127 3.62 -33.83 -55.51
C PRO A 127 4.11 -34.97 -56.43
N GLY A 128 3.25 -35.45 -57.33
CA GLY A 128 3.61 -36.51 -58.28
C GLY A 128 2.53 -36.86 -59.30
N ALA A 129 2.38 -36.00 -60.32
CA ALA A 129 1.97 -36.23 -61.72
C ALA A 129 1.02 -37.40 -62.10
N SER A 130 -0.11 -37.08 -62.74
CA SER A 130 -0.27 -37.11 -64.22
C SER A 130 -1.67 -37.58 -64.71
N LEU A 131 -2.29 -36.73 -65.54
CA LEU A 131 -3.15 -37.02 -66.71
C LEU A 131 -4.50 -37.76 -66.51
N ALA A 132 -5.62 -37.02 -66.67
CA ALA A 132 -6.67 -37.36 -67.66
C ALA A 132 -7.84 -36.35 -67.67
N SER A 133 -7.96 -35.63 -68.80
CA SER A 133 -9.18 -35.27 -69.54
C SER A 133 -10.46 -34.80 -68.84
N GLY A 134 -10.83 -33.54 -69.13
CA GLY A 134 -12.09 -33.22 -69.82
C GLY A 134 -13.32 -32.90 -68.97
N GLY A 135 -13.82 -31.66 -69.07
CA GLY A 135 -15.18 -31.35 -68.60
C GLY A 135 -15.44 -29.86 -68.34
N ILE A 136 -15.92 -29.17 -69.37
CA ILE A 136 -16.42 -27.79 -69.39
C ILE A 136 -17.63 -27.62 -68.45
N ALA A 137 -17.67 -26.56 -67.61
CA ALA A 137 -18.88 -25.77 -67.34
C ALA A 137 -18.60 -24.50 -66.50
N THR A 138 -18.64 -23.38 -67.22
CA THR A 138 -18.96 -21.97 -66.91
C THR A 138 -19.60 -21.59 -65.55
N PRO A 139 -19.29 -20.40 -65.00
CA PRO A 139 -19.93 -19.85 -63.80
C PRO A 139 -21.09 -18.89 -64.14
N GLN A 140 -22.10 -18.78 -63.27
CA GLN A 140 -22.96 -17.59 -63.18
C GLN A 140 -23.73 -17.49 -61.85
N GLN A 141 -23.58 -16.29 -61.27
CA GLN A 141 -24.42 -15.53 -60.32
C GLN A 141 -25.04 -16.19 -59.09
#